data_AF-A0A975I5F1-F1
#
_entry.id   AF-A0A975I5F1-F1
#
_cell.length_a   1.000
_cell.length_b   1.000
_cell.length_c   1.000
_cell.angle_alpha   90.00
_cell.angle_beta   90.00
_cell.angle_gamma   90.00
#
_symmetry.space_group_name_H-M   'P 1'
#
loop_
_entity.id
_entity.type
_entity.pdbx_description
1 polymer ?
#
loop_
_entity_poly.entity_id
_entity_poly.type
_entity_poly.pdbx_seq_one_letter_code
_entity_poly.pdbx_strand_id
1 'polypeptide(L)' 'MKVLTVDSKRRLVLPGATPGECYAVRQSGSGHYELAKVIPAPKKRRAKPAEIDALLASFALTPSMGSQQLRTLTREP' A
#
# COMPACT_ATOMS: atom_id res chain seq x y z
N MET A 1 -7.82 -25.95 -24.35
CA MET A 1 -7.24 -25.72 -23.01
C MET A 1 -5.74 -25.56 -23.16
N LYS A 2 -5.14 -24.51 -22.59
CA LYS A 2 -3.68 -24.31 -22.63
C LYS A 2 -3.07 -24.98 -21.40
N VAL A 3 -2.19 -25.96 -21.61
CA VAL A 3 -1.46 -26.61 -20.52
C VAL A 3 -0.23 -25.78 -20.19
N LEU A 4 0.00 -25.52 -18.91
CA LEU A 4 1.10 -24.72 -18.41
C LEU A 4 1.83 -25.50 -17.33
N THR A 5 3.16 -25.42 -17.35
CA THR A 5 4.02 -26.11 -16.38
C THR A 5 4.21 -25.23 -15.16
N VAL A 6 4.12 -25.84 -13.99
CA VAL A 6 4.37 -25.20 -12.70
C VAL A 6 5.87 -25.19 -12.44
N ASP A 7 6.40 -24.11 -11.86
CA ASP A 7 7.81 -24.03 -11.51
C ASP A 7 8.19 -24.89 -10.27
N SER A 8 9.48 -24.96 -9.95
CA SER A 8 9.99 -25.70 -8.80
C SER A 8 9.48 -25.19 -7.44
N LYS A 9 8.95 -23.97 -7.38
CA LYS A 9 8.34 -23.37 -6.19
C LYS A 9 6.82 -23.44 -6.19
N ARG A 10 6.24 -24.27 -7.05
CA ARG A 10 4.78 -24.47 -7.19
C ARG A 10 4.02 -23.22 -7.66
N ARG A 11 4.68 -22.33 -8.40
CA ARG A 11 4.08 -21.11 -8.97
C ARG A 11 3.66 -21.36 -10.41
N LEU A 12 2.51 -20.82 -10.79
CA LEU A 12 1.94 -20.91 -12.12
C LEU A 12 1.95 -19.53 -12.78
N VAL A 13 2.39 -19.45 -14.04
CA VAL A 13 2.27 -18.23 -14.84
C VAL A 13 0.84 -18.13 -15.37
N LEU A 14 0.10 -17.10 -14.99
CA LEU A 14 -1.26 -16.87 -15.46
C LEU A 14 -1.23 -15.97 -16.72
N PRO A 15 -1.62 -16.47 -17.90
CA PRO A 15 -1.66 -15.67 -19.11
C PRO A 15 -2.75 -14.60 -19.01
N GLY A 16 -2.38 -13.34 -19.21
CA GLY A 16 -3.32 -12.20 -19.16
C GLY A 16 -3.52 -11.57 -17.79
N ALA A 17 -2.83 -12.05 -16.75
CA ALA A 17 -2.79 -11.37 -15.45
C ALA A 17 -1.79 -10.21 -15.46
N THR A 18 -2.11 -9.11 -14.78
CA THR A 18 -1.18 -7.99 -14.59
C THR A 18 -0.45 -8.08 -13.24
N PRO A 19 0.82 -7.67 -13.14
CA PRO A 19 1.53 -7.64 -11.86
C PRO A 19 0.77 -6.85 -10.78
N GLY A 20 0.67 -7.42 -9.58
CA GLY A 20 -0.05 -6.83 -8.45
C GLY A 20 -1.53 -7.21 -8.35
N GLU A 21 -2.07 -7.97 -9.29
CA GLU A 21 -3.39 -8.59 -9.13
C GLU A 21 -3.36 -9.69 -8.06
N CYS A 22 -4.41 -9.72 -7.26
CA CYS A 22 -4.59 -10.71 -6.20
C CYS A 22 -5.67 -11.71 -6.61
N TYR A 23 -5.43 -12.99 -6.34
CA TYR A 23 -6.39 -14.07 -6.58
C TYR A 23 -6.59 -14.89 -5.31
N ALA A 24 -7.84 -15.18 -4.97
CA ALA A 24 -8.19 -16.13 -3.94
C ALA A 24 -8.20 -17.53 -4.54
N VAL A 25 -7.41 -18.44 -3.97
CA VAL A 25 -7.33 -19.84 -4.39
C VAL A 25 -8.32 -20.66 -3.58
N ARG A 26 -9.22 -21.38 -4.23
CA ARG A 26 -10.16 -22.30 -3.59
C ARG A 26 -10.02 -23.69 -4.21
N GLN A 27 -10.07 -24.73 -3.40
CA GLN A 27 -10.10 -26.09 -3.91
C GLN A 27 -11.55 -26.45 -4.22
N SER A 28 -11.88 -26.71 -5.49
CA SER A 28 -13.24 -27.09 -5.92
C SER A 28 -13.43 -28.59 -6.01
N GLY A 29 -12.34 -29.37 -6.04
CA GLY A 29 -12.36 -30.83 -6.06
C GLY A 29 -10.96 -31.42 -5.85
N SER A 30 -10.84 -32.75 -5.90
CA SER A 30 -9.54 -33.40 -5.77
C SER A 30 -8.62 -32.99 -6.93
N GLY A 31 -7.56 -32.24 -6.64
CA GLY A 31 -6.60 -31.75 -7.64
C GLY A 31 -7.10 -30.57 -8.48
N HIS A 32 -8.31 -30.06 -8.25
CA HIS A 32 -8.86 -28.91 -8.97
C HIS A 32 -8.91 -27.67 -8.07
N TYR A 33 -8.33 -26.59 -8.59
CA TYR A 33 -8.27 -25.30 -7.92
C TYR A 33 -8.92 -24.22 -8.79
N GLU A 34 -9.76 -23.41 -8.15
CA GLU A 34 -10.38 -22.23 -8.73
C GLU A 34 -9.64 -20.99 -8.25
N LEU A 35 -9.44 -20.05 -9.17
CA LEU A 35 -8.79 -18.77 -8.92
C LEU A 35 -9.82 -17.66 -9.10
N ALA A 36 -10.26 -17.06 -8.00
CA ALA A 36 -11.17 -15.92 -8.03
C ALA A 36 -10.39 -14.61 -7.93
N LYS A 37 -10.53 -13.72 -8.91
CA LYS A 37 -9.87 -12.40 -8.90
C LYS A 37 -10.40 -11.56 -7.74
N VAL A 38 -9.52 -11.10 -6.87
CA VAL A 38 -9.85 -10.22 -5.75
C VAL A 38 -9.77 -8.78 -6.25
N ILE A 39 -10.92 -8.13 -6.34
CA ILE A 39 -10.99 -6.70 -6.65
C ILE A 39 -10.76 -5.96 -5.32
N PRO A 40 -9.64 -5.23 -5.16
CA PRO A 40 -9.39 -4.49 -3.93
C PRO A 40 -10.51 -3.47 -3.71
N ALA A 41 -10.85 -3.23 -2.46
CA ALA A 41 -11.77 -2.15 -2.10
C ALA A 41 -11.27 -0.84 -2.73
N PRO A 42 -12.19 0.04 -3.20
CA PRO A 42 -11.80 1.33 -3.75
C PRO A 42 -10.89 2.04 -2.76
N LYS A 43 -9.72 2.47 -3.25
CA LYS A 43 -8.76 3.19 -2.41
C LYS A 43 -9.47 4.40 -1.79
N LYS A 44 -9.33 4.58 -0.48
CA LYS A 44 -9.81 5.78 0.21
C LYS A 44 -9.29 7.01 -0.53
N ARG A 45 -10.11 8.06 -0.61
CA ARG A 45 -9.76 9.33 -1.27
C ARG A 45 -8.38 9.76 -0.78
N ARG A 46 -7.45 10.03 -1.71
CA ARG A 46 -6.18 10.66 -1.35
C ARG A 46 -6.50 11.98 -0.65
N ALA A 47 -5.90 12.22 0.51
CA ALA A 47 -6.05 13.49 1.20
C ALA A 47 -5.60 14.61 0.26
N LYS A 48 -6.37 15.70 0.21
CA LYS A 48 -5.95 16.88 -0.55
C LYS A 48 -4.74 17.51 0.12
N PRO A 49 -3.84 18.22 -0.60
CA PRO A 49 -2.71 18.90 0.00
C PRO A 49 -3.11 19.77 1.21
N ALA A 50 -4.18 20.56 1.08
CA ALA A 50 -4.72 21.37 2.17
C ALA A 50 -5.18 20.58 3.42
N GLU A 51 -5.67 19.34 3.24
CA GLU A 51 -6.06 18.49 4.37
C GLU A 51 -4.83 17.96 5.11
N ILE A 52 -3.74 17.70 4.37
CA ILE A 52 -2.45 17.29 4.94
C ILE A 52 -1.83 18.48 5.68
N ASP A 53 -1.84 19.67 5.09
CA ASP A 53 -1.28 20.88 5.70
C ASP A 53 -2.03 21.26 6.98
N ALA A 54 -3.37 21.20 6.97
CA ALA A 54 -4.18 21.43 8.16
C ALA A 54 -3.89 20.39 9.26
N LEU A 55 -3.69 19.12 8.86
CA LEU A 55 -3.34 18.06 9.80
C LEU A 55 -1.95 18.31 10.41
N LEU A 56 -0.94 18.65 9.60
CA LEU A 56 0.41 18.97 10.08
C LEU A 56 0.42 20.17 11.02
N ALA A 57 -0.39 21.19 10.74
CA ALA A 57 -0.57 22.35 11.62
C ALA A 57 -1.27 21.98 12.95
N SER A 58 -2.15 20.97 12.95
CA SER A 58 -2.84 20.51 14.16
C SER A 58 -1.94 19.70 15.09
N PHE A 59 -0.84 19.14 14.59
CA PHE A 59 0.10 18.39 15.41
C PHE A 59 1.15 19.30 16.05
N ALA A 60 1.28 19.19 17.38
CA ALA A 60 2.18 19.98 18.23
C ALA A 60 3.70 19.79 17.96
N LEU A 61 4.07 19.00 16.95
CA LEU A 61 5.46 18.68 16.61
C LEU A 61 6.08 19.64 15.60
N THR A 62 5.31 20.61 15.09
CA THR A 62 5.85 21.67 14.22
C THR A 62 6.07 22.92 15.07
N PRO A 63 7.29 23.17 15.59
CA PRO A 63 7.57 24.41 16.28
C PRO A 63 7.29 25.57 15.33
N SER A 64 6.28 26.39 15.64
CA SER A 64 5.88 27.57 14.85
C SER A 64 6.86 28.73 14.96
N MET A 65 7.92 28.57 15.76
CA MET A 65 8.90 29.59 16.05
C MET A 65 9.98 29.68 14.97
N GLY A 66 10.40 30.90 14.67
CA GLY A 66 11.48 31.15 13.70
C GLY A 66 12.82 30.60 14.20
N SER A 67 13.70 30.22 13.28
CA SER A 67 15.04 29.68 13.58
C SER A 67 15.86 30.54 14.56
N GLN A 68 15.69 31.87 14.51
CA GLN A 68 16.34 32.80 15.44
C GLN A 68 15.84 32.62 16.89
N GLN A 69 14.53 32.47 17.09
CA GLN A 69 13.95 32.26 18.42
C GLN A 69 14.38 30.91 19.00
N LEU A 70 14.49 29.87 18.18
CA LEU A 70 15.02 28.56 18.58
C LEU A 70 16.44 28.68 19.11
N ARG A 71 17.32 29.39 18.37
CA ARG A 71 18.71 29.61 18.78
C ARG A 71 18.84 30.39 20.09
N THR A 72 17.92 31.31 20.37
CA THR A 72 17.89 32.02 21.65
C THR A 72 17.52 31.11 22.81
N LEU A 73 16.55 30.19 22.62
CA LEU A 73 16.12 29.26 23.67
C LEU A 73 17.08 28.09 23.91
N THR A 74 17.82 27.65 22.88
CA THR A 74 18.69 26.47 22.95
C THR A 74 20.17 26.79 23.10
N ARG A 75 20.55 28.07 23.22
CA ARG A 75 21.92 28.42 23.61
C ARG A 75 22.02 28.26 25.13
N GLU A 76 22.75 27.25 25.58
CA GLU A 76 23.32 27.26 26.92
C GLU A 76 24.33 28.43 27.01
N PRO A 77 24.41 29.12 28.17
CA PRO A 77 25.31 30.25 28.37
C PRO A 77 26.80 29.89 28.20
#